data_AF-A0A0N9NCV2-F1
#
_entry.id   AF-A0A0N9NCV2-F1
#
_cell.length_a   1.000
_cell.length_b   1.000
_cell.length_c   1.000
_cell.angle_alpha   90.00
_cell.angle_beta   90.00
_cell.angle_gamma   90.00
#
_symmetry.space_group_name_H-M   'P 1'
#
loop_
_entity.id
_entity.type
_entity.pdbx_description
1 polymer ?
#
loop_
_entity_poly.entity_id
_entity_poly.type
_entity_poly.pdbx_seq_one_letter_code
_entity_poly.pdbx_strand_id
1 'polypeptide(L)'
;MKEHTMPETIESEQQADRIQAAIDVPISMGPGFLNGDVAVKEMTDAMIAAVHSFQAEEEAAGRGMRPLGTRSVKLFPVLQELIACGGGFQAGRCDADCVARTMTSLVREFGDAEKA
;
A
#
# COMPACT_ATOMS: atom_id res chain seq x y z
N MET A 1 0.52 -30.71 -1.72
CA MET A 1 -0.41 -29.57 -1.82
C MET A 1 -0.25 -29.01 -3.22
N LYS A 2 -1.29 -29.02 -4.06
CA LYS A 2 -1.18 -28.46 -5.42
C LYS A 2 -1.21 -26.94 -5.27
N GLU A 3 -0.12 -26.27 -5.59
CA GLU A 3 -0.11 -24.82 -5.81
C GLU A 3 -1.23 -24.49 -6.80
N HIS A 4 -2.28 -23.84 -6.32
CA HIS A 4 -3.33 -23.28 -7.15
C HIS A 4 -2.79 -21.93 -7.65
N THR A 5 -1.92 -21.99 -8.66
CA THR A 5 -1.40 -20.78 -9.30
C THR A 5 -2.56 -20.08 -9.99
N MET A 6 -2.83 -18.82 -9.61
CA MET A 6 -3.83 -18.02 -10.30
C MET A 6 -3.37 -17.79 -11.74
N PRO A 7 -4.27 -17.78 -12.73
CA PRO A 7 -3.89 -17.50 -14.11
C PRO A 7 -3.35 -16.07 -14.22
N GLU A 8 -2.07 -15.92 -14.56
CA GLU A 8 -1.50 -14.61 -14.85
C GLU A 8 -1.96 -14.15 -16.23
N THR A 9 -2.63 -13.00 -16.26
CA THR A 9 -3.18 -12.35 -17.43
C THR A 9 -2.63 -10.93 -17.52
N ILE A 10 -2.78 -10.28 -18.68
CA ILE A 10 -2.43 -8.87 -18.82
C ILE A 10 -3.19 -8.03 -17.77
N GLU A 11 -4.45 -8.36 -17.50
CA GLU A 11 -5.25 -7.64 -16.51
C GLU A 11 -4.75 -7.86 -15.07
N SER A 12 -4.30 -9.07 -14.73
CA SER A 12 -3.75 -9.34 -13.39
C SER A 12 -2.43 -8.62 -13.15
N GLU A 13 -1.56 -8.57 -14.15
CA GLU A 13 -0.31 -7.81 -14.08
C GLU A 13 -0.57 -6.30 -13.97
N GLN A 14 -1.50 -5.78 -14.78
CA GLN A 14 -1.89 -4.37 -14.69
C GLN A 14 -2.51 -4.02 -13.33
N GLN A 15 -3.28 -4.92 -12.72
CA GLN A 15 -3.77 -4.70 -11.36
C GLN A 15 -2.62 -4.69 -10.35
N ALA A 16 -1.67 -5.62 -10.47
CA ALA A 16 -0.51 -5.64 -9.61
C ALA A 16 0.35 -4.37 -9.73
N ASP A 17 0.49 -3.81 -10.95
CA ASP A 17 1.16 -2.53 -11.18
C ASP A 17 0.43 -1.37 -10.50
N ARG A 18 -0.90 -1.34 -10.57
CA ARG A 18 -1.71 -0.32 -9.85
C ARG A 18 -1.57 -0.45 -8.33
N ILE A 19 -1.57 -1.68 -7.80
CA ILE A 19 -1.34 -1.90 -6.37
C ILE A 19 0.05 -1.40 -5.97
N GLN A 20 1.08 -1.73 -6.76
CA GLN A 20 2.45 -1.27 -6.51
C GLN A 20 2.52 0.26 -6.52
N ALA A 21 1.94 0.91 -7.53
CA ALA A 21 1.93 2.37 -7.62
C ALA A 21 1.24 3.03 -6.40
N ALA A 22 0.15 2.42 -5.90
CA ALA A 22 -0.50 2.89 -4.68
C ALA A 22 0.38 2.71 -3.43
N ILE A 23 1.14 1.62 -3.36
CA ILE A 23 2.12 1.39 -2.28
C ILE A 23 3.25 2.42 -2.37
N ASP A 24 3.77 2.70 -3.57
CA ASP A 24 4.96 3.55 -3.75
C ASP A 24 4.77 5.00 -3.27
N VAL A 25 3.54 5.52 -3.31
CA VAL A 25 3.22 6.89 -2.83
C VAL A 25 3.63 7.09 -1.37
N PRO A 26 3.07 6.39 -0.36
CA PRO A 26 3.50 6.55 1.03
C PRO A 26 4.96 6.12 1.25
N ILE A 27 5.49 5.17 0.48
CA ILE A 27 6.90 4.73 0.59
C ILE A 27 7.87 5.85 0.22
N SER A 28 7.60 6.58 -0.87
CA SER A 28 8.42 7.71 -1.30
C SER A 28 8.44 8.85 -0.26
N MET A 29 7.36 9.02 0.49
CA MET A 29 7.26 9.97 1.61
C MET A 29 7.92 9.46 2.89
N GLY A 30 8.16 8.15 2.97
CA GLY A 30 8.65 7.43 4.15
C GLY A 30 9.94 8.02 4.72
N PRO A 31 11.01 8.24 3.93
CA PRO A 31 12.23 8.86 4.43
C PRO A 31 12.01 10.23 5.05
N GLY A 32 11.20 11.09 4.42
CA GLY A 32 10.87 12.42 4.97
C GLY A 32 10.10 12.32 6.29
N PHE A 33 9.14 11.39 6.39
CA PHE A 33 8.42 11.14 7.65
C PHE A 33 9.33 10.62 8.76
N LEU A 34 10.21 9.67 8.45
CA LEU A 34 11.14 9.07 9.42
C LEU A 34 12.21 10.06 9.91
N ASN A 35 12.56 11.06 9.09
CA ASN A 35 13.46 12.14 9.46
C ASN A 35 12.75 13.33 10.15
N GLY A 36 11.41 13.34 10.19
CA GLY A 36 10.60 14.39 10.79
C GLY A 36 10.25 15.57 9.85
N ASP A 37 10.55 15.46 8.57
CA ASP A 37 10.22 16.46 7.54
C ASP A 37 8.75 16.39 7.11
N VAL A 38 8.11 15.22 7.22
CA VAL A 38 6.69 14.99 6.93
C VAL A 38 5.94 14.74 8.23
N ALA A 39 4.82 15.42 8.45
CA ALA A 39 4.00 15.23 9.65
C ALA A 39 3.26 13.88 9.62
N VAL A 40 3.05 13.25 10.79
CA VAL A 40 2.28 11.99 10.90
C VAL A 40 0.89 12.09 10.27
N LYS A 41 0.23 13.24 10.37
CA LYS A 41 -1.08 13.44 9.74
C LYS A 41 -0.98 13.38 8.22
N GLU A 42 0.02 14.05 7.64
CA GLU A 42 0.24 14.07 6.20
C GLU A 42 0.59 12.67 5.67
N MET A 43 1.45 11.93 6.39
CA MET A 43 1.77 10.55 6.07
C MET A 43 0.53 9.64 6.10
N THR A 44 -0.28 9.73 7.15
CA THR A 44 -1.49 8.89 7.28
C THR A 44 -2.60 9.29 6.30
N ASP A 45 -2.72 10.58 5.95
CA ASP A 45 -3.58 11.04 4.85
C ASP A 45 -3.15 10.40 3.52
N ALA A 46 -1.84 10.36 3.23
CA ALA A 46 -1.29 9.74 2.02
C ALA A 46 -1.55 8.23 1.95
N MET A 47 -1.35 7.50 3.07
CA MET A 47 -1.65 6.06 3.17
C MET A 47 -3.11 5.77 2.81
N ILE A 48 -4.05 6.52 3.41
CA ILE A 48 -5.49 6.34 3.19
C ILE A 48 -5.87 6.72 1.75
N ALA A 49 -5.38 7.87 1.28
CA ALA A 49 -5.68 8.37 -0.06
C ALA A 49 -5.20 7.41 -1.17
N ALA A 50 -4.03 6.80 -1.01
CA ALA A 50 -3.50 5.84 -1.97
C ALA A 50 -4.40 4.59 -2.08
N VAL A 51 -4.83 4.04 -0.94
CA VAL A 51 -5.72 2.86 -0.92
C VAL A 51 -7.10 3.20 -1.50
N HIS A 52 -7.67 4.35 -1.13
CA HIS A 52 -8.96 4.78 -1.68
C HIS A 52 -8.91 5.07 -3.18
N SER A 53 -7.80 5.61 -3.68
CA SER A 53 -7.63 5.87 -5.13
C SER A 53 -7.58 4.56 -5.90
N PHE A 54 -6.79 3.59 -5.45
CA PHE A 54 -6.78 2.23 -6.01
C PHE A 54 -8.17 1.59 -5.97
N GLN A 55 -8.85 1.67 -4.83
CA GLN A 55 -10.21 1.12 -4.68
C GLN A 55 -11.18 1.74 -5.68
N ALA A 56 -11.17 3.07 -5.84
CA ALA A 56 -12.04 3.77 -6.77
C ALA A 56 -11.80 3.34 -8.23
N GLU A 57 -10.53 3.15 -8.62
CA GLU A 57 -10.17 2.64 -9.96
C GLU A 57 -10.69 1.22 -10.21
N GLU A 58 -10.58 0.34 -9.21
CA GLU A 58 -11.06 -1.04 -9.34
C GLU A 58 -12.59 -1.15 -9.28
N GLU A 59 -13.26 -0.29 -8.52
CA GLU A 59 -14.72 -0.17 -8.52
C GLU A 59 -15.24 0.36 -9.87
N ALA A 60 -14.61 1.39 -10.43
CA ALA A 60 -14.98 1.93 -11.75
C ALA A 60 -14.87 0.88 -12.86
N ALA A 61 -13.96 -0.08 -12.71
CA ALA A 61 -13.80 -1.19 -13.64
C ALA A 61 -14.68 -2.41 -13.32
N GLY A 62 -15.54 -2.35 -12.29
CA GLY A 62 -16.42 -3.45 -11.89
C GLY A 62 -15.70 -4.65 -11.25
N ARG A 63 -14.44 -4.48 -10.85
CA ARG A 63 -13.60 -5.54 -10.25
C ARG A 63 -13.69 -5.59 -8.73
N GLY A 64 -13.96 -4.44 -8.11
CA GLY A 64 -13.89 -4.28 -6.66
C GLY A 64 -12.52 -4.66 -6.11
N MET A 65 -12.44 -4.95 -4.82
CA MET A 65 -11.17 -5.17 -4.11
C MET A 65 -10.66 -6.63 -4.17
N ARG A 66 -10.87 -7.34 -5.28
CA ARG A 66 -10.41 -8.74 -5.40
C ARG A 66 -9.09 -8.83 -6.16
N PRO A 67 -8.02 -9.43 -5.59
CA PRO A 67 -6.80 -9.73 -6.32
C PRO A 67 -7.07 -10.62 -7.54
N LEU A 68 -6.48 -10.28 -8.69
CA LEU A 68 -6.67 -10.99 -9.96
C LEU A 68 -5.53 -11.96 -10.31
N GLY A 69 -4.36 -11.81 -9.68
CA GLY A 69 -3.20 -12.67 -9.92
C GLY A 69 -2.33 -12.85 -8.68
N THR A 70 -1.31 -13.69 -8.81
CA THR A 70 -0.42 -14.07 -7.70
C THR A 70 0.33 -12.85 -7.16
N ARG A 71 0.76 -11.93 -8.04
CA ARG A 71 1.43 -10.69 -7.61
C ARG A 71 0.49 -9.78 -6.84
N SER A 72 -0.74 -9.58 -7.32
CA SER A 72 -1.77 -8.83 -6.59
C SER A 72 -2.04 -9.43 -5.20
N VAL A 73 -2.13 -10.77 -5.10
CA VAL A 73 -2.33 -11.46 -3.80
C VAL A 73 -1.20 -11.17 -2.82
N LYS A 74 0.04 -11.10 -3.30
CA LYS A 74 1.21 -10.80 -2.45
C LYS A 74 1.22 -9.35 -1.98
N LEU A 75 0.78 -8.41 -2.82
CA LEU A 75 0.81 -6.99 -2.51
C LEU A 75 -0.42 -6.51 -1.72
N PHE A 76 -1.56 -7.21 -1.81
CA PHE A 76 -2.80 -6.82 -1.13
C PHE A 76 -2.68 -6.63 0.39
N PRO A 77 -1.95 -7.48 1.14
CA PRO A 77 -1.73 -7.27 2.56
C PRO A 77 -1.08 -5.92 2.88
N VAL A 78 -0.27 -5.36 1.97
CA VAL A 78 0.35 -4.04 2.15
C VAL A 78 -0.71 -2.94 2.07
N LEU A 79 -1.64 -3.01 1.10
CA LEU A 79 -2.77 -2.06 1.05
C LEU A 79 -3.62 -2.12 2.33
N GLN A 80 -3.84 -3.33 2.87
CA GLN A 80 -4.55 -3.52 4.13
C GLN A 80 -3.80 -2.89 5.31
N GLU A 81 -2.48 -3.02 5.35
CA GLU A 81 -1.64 -2.40 6.38
C GLU A 81 -1.68 -0.86 6.28
N LEU A 82 -1.61 -0.30 5.07
CA LEU A 82 -1.68 1.16 4.86
C LEU A 82 -3.00 1.75 5.39
N ILE A 83 -4.15 1.15 5.03
CA ILE A 83 -5.45 1.63 5.49
C ILE A 83 -5.66 1.38 7.00
N ALA A 84 -5.17 0.26 7.53
CA ALA A 84 -5.28 -0.05 8.96
C ALA A 84 -4.42 0.88 9.82
N CYS A 85 -3.19 1.17 9.39
CA CYS A 85 -2.26 2.06 10.08
C CYS A 85 -2.75 3.51 10.01
N GLY A 86 -3.04 4.02 8.81
CA GLY A 86 -3.54 5.38 8.61
C GLY A 86 -4.87 5.61 9.33
N GLY A 87 -5.85 4.72 9.12
CA GLY A 87 -7.15 4.80 9.78
C GLY A 87 -7.09 4.54 11.28
N GLY A 88 -6.12 3.75 11.75
CA GLY A 88 -5.84 3.54 13.17
C GLY A 88 -5.40 4.81 13.87
N PHE A 89 -4.46 5.54 13.28
CA PHE A 89 -3.98 6.81 13.82
C PHE A 89 -5.09 7.86 13.84
N GLN A 90 -5.80 8.03 12.71
CA GLN A 90 -6.87 9.03 12.61
C GLN A 90 -8.06 8.75 13.55
N ALA A 91 -8.29 7.48 13.90
CA ALA A 91 -9.29 7.08 14.88
C ALA A 91 -8.78 7.11 16.33
N GLY A 92 -7.54 7.55 16.59
CA GLY A 92 -6.93 7.58 17.92
C GLY A 92 -6.65 6.20 18.52
N ARG A 93 -6.53 5.15 17.69
CA ARG A 93 -6.21 3.78 18.13
C ARG A 93 -4.71 3.50 18.20
N CYS A 94 -3.89 4.31 17.52
CA CYS A 94 -2.44 4.26 17.60
C CYS A 94 -1.81 5.66 17.57
N ASP A 95 -0.55 5.74 17.96
CA ASP A 95 0.25 6.98 18.02
C ASP A 95 1.22 7.10 16.82
N ALA A 96 1.98 8.20 16.79
CA ALA A 96 2.95 8.45 15.73
C ALA A 96 4.09 7.41 15.69
N ASP A 97 4.50 6.88 16.85
CA ASP A 97 5.53 5.85 16.94
C ASP A 97 5.07 4.54 16.29
N CYS A 98 3.78 4.20 16.43
CA CYS A 98 3.19 3.09 15.71
C CYS A 98 3.29 3.26 14.19
N VAL A 99 2.94 4.45 13.68
CA VAL A 99 3.04 4.76 12.24
C VAL A 99 4.49 4.70 11.77
N ALA A 100 5.44 5.23 12.56
CA ALA A 100 6.87 5.19 12.27
C ALA A 100 7.42 3.76 12.18
N ARG A 101 6.99 2.84 13.06
CA ARG A 101 7.39 1.42 12.99
C ARG A 101 6.89 0.74 11.71
N THR A 102 5.62 0.94 11.36
CA THR A 102 5.07 0.41 10.10
C THR A 102 5.83 0.98 8.92
N MET A 103 6.04 2.29 8.86
CA MET A 103 6.75 2.92 7.74
C MET A 103 8.21 2.48 7.64
N THR A 104 8.91 2.29 8.77
CA THR A 104 10.26 1.73 8.79
C THR A 104 10.31 0.34 8.14
N SER A 105 9.34 -0.52 8.46
CA SER A 105 9.25 -1.86 7.86
C SER A 105 9.00 -1.76 6.36
N LEU A 106 8.03 -0.95 5.95
CA LEU A 106 7.63 -0.84 4.56
C LEU A 106 8.71 -0.19 3.69
N VAL A 107 9.38 0.87 4.15
CA VAL A 107 10.51 1.49 3.43
C VAL A 107 11.65 0.50 3.26
N ARG A 108 11.94 -0.34 4.27
CA ARG A 108 12.96 -1.38 4.15
C ARG A 108 12.61 -2.44 3.11
N GLU A 109 11.32 -2.74 2.95
CA GLU A 109 10.84 -3.78 2.04
C GLU A 109 10.65 -3.26 0.60
N PHE A 110 10.21 -2.01 0.44
CA PHE A 110 9.78 -1.44 -0.85
C PHE A 110 10.55 -0.19 -1.30
N GLY A 111 11.44 0.38 -0.47
CA GLY A 111 12.13 1.65 -0.74
C GLY A 111 13.24 1.59 -1.79
N ASP A 112 13.64 0.40 -2.25
CA ASP A 112 14.73 0.22 -3.23
C ASP A 112 14.26 0.33 -4.70
N ALA A 113 13.06 0.82 -4.97
CA ALA A 113 12.50 0.95 -6.32
C ALA A 113 13.27 1.90 -7.28
N GLU A 114 14.25 2.68 -6.78
CA GLU A 114 15.13 3.53 -7.62
C GLU A 114 16.42 2.83 -8.14
N LYS A 115 16.60 1.51 -7.93
CA LYS A 115 17.78 0.77 -8.44
C LYS A 115 17.46 -0.43 -9.34
N ALA A 116 16.56 -0.28 -10.30
CA ALA A 116 16.41 -1.21 -11.42
C ALA A 116 16.55 -0.49 -12.77
#